data_AF-A0A3D4XRI1-F1
#
_entry.id   AF-A0A3D4XRI1-F1
#
_cell.length_a   1.000
_cell.length_b   1.000
_cell.length_c   1.000
_cell.angle_alpha   90.00
_cell.angle_beta   90.00
_cell.angle_gamma   90.00
#
_symmetry.space_group_name_H-M   'P 1'
#
loop_
_entity.id
_entity.type
_entity.pdbx_description
1 polymer ?
#
loop_
_entity_poly.entity_id
_entity_poly.type
_entity_poly.pdbx_seq_one_letter_code
_entity_poly.pdbx_strand_id
1 'polypeptide(L)'
;MTPPLSNISTSMLSDTMVLWGLVFLAIACLGLSVAVVWLSRLYLTLKHDYTTLDAITQSNKNDIFGLCSAALSVNEHTGTIHDKLHEVKQQLSQISEKMSDLRQYEPIDANSPYNVDIRKIRDGASIDELMRQSEISYDEAALLIRLHGGKKPA
;
A
#
# COMPACT_ATOMS: atom_id res chain seq x y z
N MET A 1 99.59 -33.09 -35.65
CA MET A 1 98.72 -33.49 -34.53
C MET A 1 97.38 -32.79 -34.71
N THR A 2 96.43 -33.48 -35.34
CA THR A 2 95.09 -32.97 -35.62
C THR A 2 94.17 -33.25 -34.42
N PRO A 3 93.40 -32.28 -33.91
CA PRO A 3 92.47 -32.52 -32.82
C PRO A 3 91.33 -33.46 -33.27
N PRO A 4 90.77 -34.28 -32.35
CA PRO A 4 89.77 -35.27 -32.72
C PRO A 4 88.42 -34.60 -33.04
N LEU A 5 87.95 -34.81 -34.28
CA LEU A 5 86.64 -34.38 -34.80
C LEU A 5 85.43 -34.89 -33.98
N SER A 6 85.64 -35.84 -33.06
CA SER A 6 84.58 -36.43 -32.23
C SER A 6 84.00 -35.48 -31.17
N ASN A 7 84.76 -34.51 -30.67
CA ASN A 7 84.30 -33.60 -29.61
C ASN A 7 83.40 -32.46 -30.13
N ILE A 8 83.42 -32.18 -31.44
CA ILE A 8 82.66 -31.07 -32.03
C ILE A 8 81.20 -31.49 -32.29
N SER A 9 80.96 -32.74 -32.71
CA SER A 9 79.60 -33.22 -32.97
C SER A 9 78.77 -33.41 -31.69
N THR A 10 79.38 -33.81 -30.58
CA THR A 10 78.68 -34.02 -29.30
C THR A 10 78.30 -32.72 -28.61
N SER A 11 79.16 -31.69 -28.69
CA SER A 11 78.87 -30.35 -28.17
C SER A 11 77.75 -29.65 -28.96
N MET A 12 77.75 -29.76 -30.30
CA MET A 12 76.65 -29.22 -31.10
C MET A 12 75.30 -29.90 -30.82
N LEU A 13 75.28 -31.21 -30.58
CA LEU A 13 74.05 -31.93 -30.24
C LEU A 13 73.53 -31.54 -28.84
N SER A 14 74.40 -31.33 -27.85
CA SER A 14 73.96 -30.86 -26.52
C SER A 14 73.38 -29.45 -26.54
N ASP A 15 73.96 -28.55 -27.33
CA ASP A 15 73.51 -27.15 -27.40
C ASP A 15 72.11 -27.04 -28.04
N THR A 16 71.84 -27.85 -29.06
CA THR A 16 70.51 -27.91 -29.69
C THR A 16 69.44 -28.51 -28.77
N MET A 17 69.76 -29.55 -28.00
CA MET A 17 68.84 -30.12 -27.02
C MET A 17 68.49 -29.10 -25.91
N VAL A 18 69.46 -28.32 -25.43
CA VAL A 18 69.23 -27.26 -24.43
C VAL A 18 68.33 -26.15 -25.01
N LEU A 19 68.57 -25.73 -26.26
CA LEU A 19 67.72 -24.75 -26.95
C LEU A 19 66.27 -25.20 -27.08
N TRP A 20 66.02 -26.44 -27.52
CA TRP A 20 64.66 -26.97 -27.61
C TRP A 20 63.99 -27.09 -26.24
N GLY A 21 64.74 -27.49 -25.20
CA GLY A 21 64.24 -27.50 -23.83
C GLY A 21 63.79 -26.12 -23.34
N LEU A 22 64.59 -25.08 -23.62
CA LEU A 22 64.24 -23.69 -23.27
C LEU A 22 63.00 -23.20 -24.03
N VAL A 23 62.85 -23.55 -25.31
CA VAL A 23 61.67 -23.20 -26.10
C VAL A 23 60.41 -23.87 -25.54
N PHE A 24 60.47 -25.17 -25.24
CA PHE A 24 59.34 -25.87 -24.62
C PHE A 24 58.96 -25.28 -23.26
N LEU A 25 59.97 -24.96 -22.43
CA LEU A 25 59.75 -24.33 -21.14
C LEU A 25 59.09 -22.95 -21.28
N ALA A 26 59.55 -22.14 -22.23
CA ALA A 26 58.96 -20.83 -22.51
C ALA A 26 57.50 -20.94 -22.95
N ILE A 27 57.16 -21.91 -23.82
CA ILE A 27 55.79 -22.16 -24.27
C ILE A 27 54.91 -22.65 -23.10
N ALA A 28 55.42 -23.55 -22.25
CA ALA A 28 54.70 -24.02 -21.07
C ALA A 28 54.42 -22.87 -20.09
N CYS A 29 55.41 -21.99 -19.85
CA CYS A 29 55.24 -20.79 -19.02
C CYS A 29 54.19 -19.84 -19.61
N LEU A 30 54.20 -19.61 -20.92
CA LEU A 30 53.19 -18.78 -21.58
C LEU A 30 51.79 -19.39 -21.45
N GLY A 31 51.65 -20.70 -21.69
CA GLY A 31 50.38 -21.41 -21.51
C GLY A 31 49.84 -21.29 -20.09
N LEU A 32 50.70 -21.48 -19.08
CA LEU A 32 50.36 -21.28 -17.66
C LEU A 32 49.90 -19.85 -17.38
N SER A 33 50.61 -18.85 -17.90
CA SER A 33 50.25 -17.45 -17.70
C SER A 33 48.86 -17.12 -18.26
N VAL A 34 48.55 -17.61 -19.46
CA VAL A 34 47.23 -17.44 -20.09
C VAL A 34 46.14 -18.12 -19.27
N ALA A 35 46.39 -19.33 -18.79
CA ALA A 35 45.44 -20.06 -17.95
C ALA A 35 45.16 -19.32 -16.63
N VAL A 36 46.19 -18.78 -15.97
CA VAL A 36 46.02 -17.99 -14.74
C VAL A 36 45.23 -16.70 -15.01
N VAL A 37 45.52 -15.99 -16.10
CA VAL A 37 44.77 -14.79 -16.49
C VAL A 37 43.31 -15.11 -16.78
N TRP A 38 43.05 -16.22 -17.49
CA TRP A 38 41.69 -16.67 -17.79
C TRP A 38 40.91 -17.02 -16.52
N LEU A 39 41.53 -17.77 -15.62
CA LEU A 39 40.93 -18.17 -14.35
C LEU A 39 40.66 -16.95 -13.47
N SER A 40 41.58 -15.99 -13.44
CA SER A 40 41.43 -14.74 -12.70
C SER A 40 40.26 -13.90 -13.23
N ARG A 41 40.10 -13.81 -14.56
CA ARG A 41 38.95 -13.14 -15.17
C ARG A 41 37.63 -13.82 -14.79
N LEU A 42 37.57 -15.15 -14.88
CA LEU A 42 36.37 -15.91 -14.51
C LEU A 42 36.01 -15.71 -13.03
N TYR A 43 37.02 -15.72 -12.15
CA TYR A 43 36.84 -15.48 -10.74
C TYR A 43 36.33 -14.06 -10.44
N LEU A 44 36.85 -13.05 -11.16
CA LEU A 44 36.38 -11.67 -11.01
C LEU A 44 34.93 -11.48 -11.48
N THR A 45 34.55 -12.08 -12.61
CA THR A 45 33.16 -12.08 -13.07
C THR A 45 32.25 -12.73 -12.04
N LEU A 46 32.64 -13.91 -11.54
CA LEU A 46 31.85 -14.64 -10.53
C LEU A 46 31.72 -13.85 -9.22
N LYS A 47 32.77 -13.13 -8.81
CA LYS A 47 32.73 -12.24 -7.65
C LYS A 47 31.79 -11.06 -7.88
N HIS A 48 31.79 -10.48 -9.08
CA HIS A 48 30.91 -9.37 -9.41
C HIS A 48 29.44 -9.81 -9.35
N ASP A 49 29.11 -10.96 -9.93
CA ASP A 49 27.76 -11.54 -9.91
C ASP A 49 27.30 -11.89 -8.49
N TYR A 50 28.22 -12.35 -7.64
CA TYR A 50 27.90 -12.60 -6.24
C TYR A 50 27.61 -11.30 -5.48
N THR A 51 28.39 -10.22 -5.72
CA THR A 51 28.15 -8.93 -5.06
C THR A 51 26.85 -8.26 -5.49
N THR A 52 26.46 -8.40 -6.76
CA THR A 52 25.17 -7.89 -7.23
C THR A 52 24.02 -8.68 -6.65
N LEU A 53 24.14 -10.02 -6.55
CA LEU A 53 23.11 -10.85 -5.94
C LEU A 53 22.96 -10.60 -4.42
N ASP A 54 24.06 -10.36 -3.72
CA ASP A 54 24.06 -9.99 -2.30
C ASP A 54 23.38 -8.62 -2.09
N ALA A 55 23.71 -7.63 -2.92
CA ALA A 55 23.07 -6.31 -2.89
C ALA A 55 21.55 -6.39 -3.17
N ILE A 56 21.12 -7.19 -4.14
CA ILE A 56 19.69 -7.42 -4.44
C ILE A 56 19.00 -8.10 -3.26
N THR A 57 19.63 -9.11 -2.66
CA THR A 57 19.08 -9.83 -1.50
C THR A 57 18.93 -8.90 -0.29
N GLN A 58 19.92 -8.05 -0.05
CA GLN A 58 19.89 -7.07 1.03
C GLN A 58 18.82 -6.00 0.81
N SER A 59 18.66 -5.50 -0.44
CA SER A 59 17.57 -4.60 -0.81
C SER A 59 16.21 -5.24 -0.59
N ASN A 60 16.00 -6.45 -1.11
CA ASN A 60 14.75 -7.19 -0.94
C ASN A 60 14.43 -7.45 0.54
N LYS A 61 15.44 -7.76 1.36
CA LYS A 61 15.28 -7.93 2.81
C LYS A 61 14.79 -6.63 3.46
N ASN A 62 15.38 -5.49 3.11
CA ASN A 62 14.96 -4.19 3.61
C ASN A 62 13.52 -3.84 3.19
N ASP A 63 13.15 -4.15 1.95
CA ASP A 63 11.80 -3.90 1.44
C ASP A 63 10.76 -4.81 2.12
N ILE A 64 11.09 -6.08 2.39
CA ILE A 64 10.23 -6.98 3.16
C ILE A 64 10.01 -6.45 4.58
N PHE A 65 11.06 -5.94 5.25
CA PHE A 65 10.89 -5.31 6.56
C PHE A 65 10.01 -4.06 6.49
N GLY A 66 10.21 -3.21 5.48
CA GLY A 66 9.36 -2.04 5.25
C GLY A 66 7.89 -2.42 5.01
N LEU A 67 7.63 -3.43 4.18
CA LEU A 67 6.29 -3.94 3.91
C LEU A 67 5.65 -4.58 5.15
N CYS A 68 6.40 -5.35 5.95
CA CYS A 68 5.90 -5.91 7.20
C CYS A 68 5.58 -4.82 8.24
N SER A 69 6.42 -3.79 8.36
CA SER A 69 6.14 -2.66 9.25
C SER A 69 4.92 -1.85 8.78
N ALA A 70 4.79 -1.62 7.46
CA ALA A 70 3.62 -0.97 6.89
C ALA A 70 2.36 -1.81 7.10
N ALA A 71 2.42 -3.13 6.88
CA ALA A 71 1.29 -4.03 7.11
C ALA A 71 0.90 -4.09 8.59
N LEU A 72 1.85 -4.06 9.52
CA LEU A 72 1.58 -4.00 10.95
C LEU A 72 0.89 -2.67 11.34
N SER A 73 1.37 -1.54 10.80
CA SER A 73 0.74 -0.23 11.00
C SER A 73 -0.69 -0.18 10.43
N VAL A 74 -0.92 -0.79 9.26
CA VAL A 74 -2.25 -0.91 8.66
C VAL A 74 -3.16 -1.81 9.51
N ASN A 75 -2.65 -2.90 10.07
CA ASN A 75 -3.42 -3.77 10.95
C ASN A 75 -3.84 -3.05 12.24
N GLU A 76 -2.93 -2.30 12.86
CA GLU A 76 -3.25 -1.47 14.03
C GLU A 76 -4.30 -0.40 13.68
N HIS A 77 -4.12 0.28 12.55
CA HIS A 77 -5.09 1.27 12.07
C HIS A 77 -6.47 0.65 11.82
N THR A 78 -6.52 -0.54 11.23
CA THR A 78 -7.77 -1.27 10.96
C THR A 78 -8.48 -1.66 12.25
N GLY A 79 -7.73 -2.07 13.29
CA GLY A 79 -8.28 -2.31 14.63
C GLY A 79 -8.93 -1.04 15.21
N THR A 80 -8.23 0.09 15.16
CA THR A 80 -8.78 1.37 15.66
C THR A 80 -10.01 1.85 14.86
N ILE A 81 -10.06 1.59 13.55
CA ILE A 81 -11.23 1.89 12.72
C ILE A 81 -12.41 1.00 13.13
N HIS A 82 -12.17 -0.28 13.40
CA HIS A 82 -13.20 -1.22 13.83
C HIS A 82 -13.83 -0.79 15.17
N ASP A 83 -12.99 -0.40 16.13
CA ASP A 83 -13.44 0.09 17.44
C ASP A 83 -14.28 1.38 17.30
N LYS A 84 -13.81 2.34 16.50
CA LYS A 84 -14.56 3.57 16.20
C LYS A 84 -15.89 3.29 15.51
N LEU A 85 -15.92 2.33 14.59
CA LEU A 85 -17.14 1.94 13.89
C LEU A 85 -18.16 1.30 14.85
N HIS A 86 -17.67 0.48 15.79
CA HIS A 86 -18.52 -0.11 16.82
C HIS A 86 -19.11 0.96 17.75
N GLU A 87 -18.31 1.93 18.16
CA GLU A 87 -18.78 3.05 19.00
C GLU A 87 -19.81 3.92 18.27
N VAL A 88 -19.57 4.27 17.01
CA VAL A 88 -20.55 5.00 16.19
C VAL A 88 -21.85 4.22 16.04
N LYS A 89 -21.77 2.90 15.80
CA LYS A 89 -22.96 2.04 15.71
C LYS A 89 -23.76 2.04 17.01
N GLN A 90 -23.08 1.99 18.16
CA GLN A 90 -23.71 2.02 19.47
C GLN A 90 -24.36 3.38 19.76
N GLN A 91 -23.71 4.49 19.39
CA GLN A 91 -24.31 5.82 19.49
C GLN A 91 -25.55 5.93 18.58
N LEU A 92 -25.48 5.39 17.36
CA LEU A 92 -26.60 5.39 16.44
C LEU A 92 -27.79 4.59 16.98
N SER A 93 -27.54 3.42 17.59
CA SER A 93 -28.61 2.63 18.21
C SER A 93 -29.25 3.36 19.38
N GLN A 94 -28.46 4.03 20.23
CA GLN A 94 -28.99 4.83 21.33
C GLN A 94 -29.82 6.03 20.84
N ILE A 95 -29.37 6.70 19.77
CA ILE A 95 -30.14 7.80 19.15
C ILE A 95 -31.43 7.25 18.54
N SER A 96 -31.38 6.12 17.85
CA SER A 96 -32.55 5.47 17.28
C SER A 96 -33.56 5.08 18.35
N GLU A 97 -33.11 4.52 19.47
CA GLU A 97 -33.95 4.13 20.60
C GLU A 97 -34.60 5.35 21.25
N LYS A 98 -33.83 6.41 21.50
CA LYS A 98 -34.37 7.68 21.98
C LYS A 98 -35.37 8.30 21.00
N MET A 99 -35.15 8.16 19.70
CA MET A 99 -36.06 8.67 18.68
C MET A 99 -37.36 7.85 18.62
N SER A 100 -37.29 6.53 18.80
CA SER A 100 -38.49 5.69 18.95
C SER A 100 -39.25 5.99 20.23
N ASP A 101 -38.54 6.21 21.34
CA ASP A 101 -39.14 6.57 22.62
C ASP A 101 -39.82 7.94 22.55
N LEU A 102 -39.18 8.95 21.95
CA LEU A 102 -39.82 10.25 21.69
C LEU A 102 -41.06 10.10 20.81
N ARG A 103 -40.99 9.27 19.76
CA ARG A 103 -42.12 9.01 18.87
C ARG A 103 -43.26 8.25 19.57
N GLN A 104 -42.94 7.48 20.60
CA GLN A 104 -43.92 6.75 21.41
C GLN A 104 -44.51 7.63 22.53
N TYR A 105 -43.72 8.56 23.07
CA TYR A 105 -44.13 9.49 24.13
C TYR A 105 -44.88 10.72 23.62
N GLU A 106 -44.72 11.04 22.33
CA GLU A 106 -45.61 11.94 21.61
C GLU A 106 -46.68 11.08 20.93
N PRO A 107 -47.78 10.70 21.64
CA PRO A 107 -48.97 10.33 20.91
C PRO A 107 -49.28 11.56 20.08
N ILE A 108 -49.14 11.42 18.76
CA ILE A 108 -49.80 12.31 17.81
C ILE A 108 -51.29 12.09 18.12
N ASP A 109 -51.77 12.80 19.14
CA ASP A 109 -53.18 12.78 19.50
C ASP A 109 -53.87 13.28 18.24
N ALA A 110 -54.65 12.40 17.62
CA ALA A 110 -55.38 12.72 16.41
C ALA A 110 -56.37 13.87 16.66
N ASN A 111 -56.67 14.16 17.93
CA ASN A 111 -57.49 15.27 18.38
C ASN A 111 -56.70 16.46 18.95
N SER A 112 -55.36 16.44 18.89
CA SER A 112 -54.58 17.63 19.23
C SER A 112 -54.95 18.76 18.28
N PRO A 113 -55.34 19.96 18.78
CA PRO A 113 -55.81 21.07 17.95
C PRO A 113 -54.82 21.42 16.84
N TYR A 114 -53.52 21.38 17.14
CA TYR A 114 -52.46 21.63 16.16
C TYR A 114 -52.37 20.60 15.03
N ASN A 115 -52.74 19.33 15.26
CA ASN A 115 -52.71 18.29 14.21
C ASN A 115 -53.79 18.52 13.16
N VAL A 116 -54.98 18.96 13.60
CA VAL A 116 -56.07 19.36 12.73
C VAL A 116 -55.66 20.57 11.89
N ASP A 117 -54.98 21.53 12.49
CA ASP A 117 -54.50 22.74 11.81
C ASP A 117 -53.37 22.46 10.83
N ILE A 118 -52.41 21.61 11.20
CA ILE A 118 -51.33 21.14 10.32
C ILE A 118 -51.89 20.42 9.09
N ARG A 119 -52.96 19.62 9.25
CA ARG A 119 -53.64 18.98 8.11
C ARG A 119 -54.28 20.01 7.18
N LYS A 120 -55.03 20.98 7.74
CA LYS A 120 -55.64 22.07 6.95
C LYS A 120 -54.59 22.91 6.22
N ILE A 121 -53.46 23.21 6.85
CA ILE A 121 -52.32 23.90 6.23
C ILE A 121 -51.77 23.09 5.06
N ARG A 122 -51.63 21.77 5.23
CA ARG A 122 -51.17 20.88 4.16
C ARG A 122 -52.17 20.78 3.01
N ASP A 123 -53.46 20.96 3.30
CA ASP A 123 -54.56 21.05 2.32
C ASP A 123 -54.68 22.46 1.68
N GLY A 124 -53.85 23.42 2.10
CA GLY A 124 -53.76 24.76 1.51
C GLY A 124 -54.57 25.85 2.19
N ALA A 125 -54.96 25.68 3.46
CA ALA A 125 -55.69 26.69 4.21
C ALA A 125 -54.90 28.01 4.35
N SER A 126 -55.60 29.14 4.26
CA SER A 126 -55.03 30.47 4.45
C SER A 126 -54.91 30.83 5.94
N ILE A 127 -54.10 31.84 6.23
CA ILE A 127 -53.88 32.37 7.59
C ILE A 127 -55.21 32.76 8.24
N ASP A 128 -56.09 33.46 7.52
CA ASP A 128 -57.40 33.88 8.03
C ASP A 128 -58.32 32.70 8.40
N GLU A 129 -58.24 31.60 7.65
CA GLU A 129 -59.04 30.40 7.90
C GLU A 129 -58.60 29.69 9.19
N LEU A 130 -57.29 29.64 9.44
CA LEU A 130 -56.71 29.04 10.64
C LEU A 130 -57.00 29.89 11.88
N MET A 131 -56.88 31.22 11.78
CA MET A 131 -57.21 32.12 12.88
C MET A 131 -58.69 32.04 13.27
N ARG A 132 -59.59 31.89 12.29
CA ARG A 132 -61.03 31.85 12.52
C ARG A 132 -61.52 30.53 13.11
N GLN A 133 -60.91 29.42 12.71
CA GLN A 133 -61.37 28.08 13.11
C GLN A 133 -60.66 27.51 14.33
N SER A 134 -59.47 28.01 14.67
CA SER A 134 -58.59 27.33 15.63
C SER A 134 -58.10 28.21 16.78
N GLU A 135 -58.68 29.42 16.95
CA GLU A 135 -58.32 30.37 18.03
C GLU A 135 -56.82 30.70 18.12
N ILE A 136 -56.07 30.51 17.03
CA ILE A 136 -54.62 30.78 16.99
C ILE A 136 -54.33 32.21 16.55
N SER A 137 -53.20 32.75 17.02
CA SER A 137 -52.77 34.10 16.67
C SER A 137 -52.25 34.19 15.22
N TYR A 138 -52.22 35.41 14.65
CA TYR A 138 -51.68 35.63 13.30
C TYR A 138 -50.23 35.15 13.16
N ASP A 139 -49.39 35.45 14.14
CA ASP A 139 -47.98 35.06 14.15
C ASP A 139 -47.83 33.53 14.24
N GLU A 140 -48.70 32.88 14.99
CA GLU A 140 -48.73 31.42 15.12
C GLU A 140 -49.21 30.73 13.83
N ALA A 141 -50.27 31.22 13.20
CA ALA A 141 -50.74 30.73 11.92
C ALA A 141 -49.69 30.90 10.80
N ALA A 142 -49.01 32.05 10.76
CA ALA A 142 -47.93 32.31 9.81
C ALA A 142 -46.73 31.37 10.03
N LEU A 143 -46.40 31.07 11.29
CA LEU A 143 -45.31 30.16 11.64
C LEU A 143 -45.67 28.71 11.28
N LEU A 144 -46.90 28.27 11.53
CA LEU A 144 -47.38 26.95 11.16
C LEU A 144 -47.41 26.75 9.64
N ILE A 145 -47.87 27.73 8.86
CA ILE A 145 -47.83 27.68 7.38
C ILE A 145 -46.39 27.64 6.88
N ARG A 146 -45.48 28.41 7.48
CA ARG A 146 -44.07 28.40 7.09
C ARG A 146 -43.38 27.07 7.40
N LEU A 147 -43.72 26.44 8.52
CA LEU A 147 -43.10 25.18 8.97
C LEU A 147 -43.71 23.95 8.28
N HIS A 148 -45.03 23.95 8.04
CA HIS A 148 -45.78 22.78 7.55
C HIS A 148 -46.42 22.94 6.16
N GLY A 149 -46.45 24.15 5.59
CA GLY A 149 -47.03 24.42 4.26
C GLY A 149 -46.18 23.92 3.08
N GLY A 150 -45.02 23.31 3.36
CA GLY A 150 -44.03 22.89 2.37
C GLY A 150 -43.77 21.39 2.33
N LYS A 151 -44.78 20.56 2.03
CA LYS A 151 -44.58 19.23 1.43
C LYS A 151 -45.87 18.65 0.88
N LYS A 152 -46.06 18.76 -0.45
CA LYS A 152 -46.83 17.76 -1.19
C LYS A 152 -46.04 16.45 -1.15
N PRO A 153 -46.57 15.34 -0.59
CA PRO A 153 -46.10 14.03 -1.00
C PRO A 153 -46.47 13.86 -2.48
N ALA A 154 -45.45 13.70 -3.33
CA ALA A 154 -45.64 13.11 -4.65
C ALA A 154 -45.85 11.60 -4.49
#